data_AF-A0A1H5RIR6-F1
#
_entry.id   AF-A0A1H5RIR6-F1
#
_cell.length_a   1.000
_cell.length_b   1.000
_cell.length_c   1.000
_cell.angle_alpha   90.00
_cell.angle_beta   90.00
_cell.angle_gamma   90.00
#
_symmetry.space_group_name_H-M   'P 1'
#
loop_
_entity.id
_entity.type
_entity.pdbx_description
1 polymer ?
#
loop_
_entity_poly.entity_id
_entity_poly.type
_entity_poly.pdbx_seq_one_letter_code
_entity_poly.pdbx_strand_id
1 'polypeptide(L)'
;MPEPQHTGTLPGTRSGVRTLAWRGELDMSAAPAIGRVSVDEDLVIDLTEATLVSAVVVRTLVRLHDDAVRRRHRLVVVTRDRFVAWSLRQADRRLTVAKTREDALARLDATASTEAVEGRRARNRARIADALDVLCERYHLATADEAFELVREASQSHNVTIRTLAAAVHAVPAPTGPGWFPGRARRVAPPTALRPAGRTPPALLTAALTASLRVTGAPHAAVHSIEPLAGGLALEHHHGLGPRYVDLFTHLDSGAACTQAQHRRERVVVPDVASSPVYTAEHREAVLRAGARAAQSTPILTPGGVCAGVLTTHHDHPADLPGVPELELVDLVCADAGRWLDWHSRTIVLDALEHLHARATSR
;
A
#
# COMPACT_ATOMS: atom_id res chain seq x y z
N MET A 1 -25.41 -39.68 22.15
CA MET A 1 -25.40 -38.50 21.25
C MET A 1 -24.03 -37.85 21.40
N PRO A 2 -23.05 -38.11 20.51
CA PRO A 2 -21.79 -37.40 20.62
C PRO A 2 -22.00 -35.97 20.13
N GLU A 3 -21.66 -35.00 20.97
CA GLU A 3 -21.52 -33.60 20.57
C GLU A 3 -20.51 -33.48 19.43
N PRO A 4 -20.68 -32.51 18.51
CA PRO A 4 -19.64 -32.24 17.55
C PRO A 4 -18.41 -31.73 18.29
N GLN A 5 -17.28 -32.42 18.13
CA GLN A 5 -15.96 -31.91 18.51
C GLN A 5 -15.56 -30.80 17.53
N HIS A 6 -16.26 -29.67 17.55
CA HIS A 6 -15.92 -28.46 16.81
C HIS A 6 -15.25 -27.47 17.75
N THR A 7 -13.97 -27.71 18.05
CA THR A 7 -13.11 -26.67 18.59
C THR A 7 -11.73 -26.80 17.95
N GLY A 8 -11.25 -25.68 17.42
CA GLY A 8 -9.97 -25.60 16.74
C GLY A 8 -9.60 -24.15 16.43
N THR A 9 -9.70 -23.26 17.40
CA THR A 9 -8.97 -21.98 17.35
C THR A 9 -7.52 -22.26 17.76
N LEU A 10 -6.62 -22.55 16.81
CA LEU A 10 -5.18 -22.76 17.05
C LEU A 10 -4.34 -22.37 15.82
N PRO A 11 -3.05 -22.02 16.04
CA PRO A 11 -2.49 -20.68 15.97
C PRO A 11 -2.25 -20.20 14.53
N GLY A 12 -2.57 -18.93 14.31
CA GLY A 12 -2.64 -18.30 13.01
C GLY A 12 -3.94 -17.51 12.87
N THR A 13 -4.38 -16.85 13.94
CA THR A 13 -5.47 -15.88 13.90
C THR A 13 -4.98 -14.68 13.11
N ARG A 14 -5.23 -14.72 11.81
CA ARG A 14 -5.15 -13.55 10.98
C ARG A 14 -6.41 -12.74 11.22
N SER A 15 -6.26 -11.48 11.61
CA SER A 15 -7.38 -10.59 11.92
C SER A 15 -8.38 -10.57 10.76
N GLY A 16 -9.65 -10.89 11.02
CA GLY A 16 -10.73 -10.81 10.02
C GLY A 16 -10.89 -12.02 9.10
N VAL A 17 -10.23 -13.16 9.38
CA VAL A 17 -10.46 -14.43 8.69
C VAL A 17 -10.66 -15.58 9.69
N ARG A 18 -11.84 -16.22 9.66
CA ARG A 18 -12.14 -17.42 10.43
C ARG A 18 -11.90 -18.68 9.62
N THR A 19 -11.06 -19.59 10.13
CA THR A 19 -10.92 -20.94 9.54
C THR A 19 -11.73 -21.94 10.36
N LEU A 20 -12.56 -22.75 9.69
CA LEU A 20 -13.34 -23.83 10.29
C LEU A 20 -12.99 -25.15 9.61
N ALA A 21 -12.41 -26.09 10.35
CA ALA A 21 -12.06 -27.41 9.86
C ALA A 21 -13.19 -28.42 10.14
N TRP A 22 -13.58 -29.18 9.12
CA TRP A 22 -14.59 -30.23 9.18
C TRP A 22 -13.96 -31.57 8.81
N ARG A 23 -14.18 -32.58 9.64
CA ARG A 23 -13.49 -33.89 9.58
C ARG A 23 -14.51 -35.03 9.51
N GLY A 24 -14.11 -36.15 8.91
CA GLY A 24 -14.95 -37.35 8.81
C GLY A 24 -16.02 -37.29 7.72
N GLU A 25 -17.09 -38.07 7.88
CA GLU A 25 -18.16 -38.17 6.88
C GLU A 25 -19.14 -36.99 7.00
N LEU A 26 -19.20 -36.15 5.96
CA LEU A 26 -20.09 -35.00 5.88
C LEU A 26 -21.33 -35.37 5.03
N ASP A 27 -22.27 -36.06 5.67
CA ASP A 27 -23.54 -36.47 5.07
C ASP A 27 -24.67 -35.43 5.30
N MET A 28 -25.94 -35.83 5.18
CA MET A 28 -27.05 -34.90 5.40
C MET A 28 -27.12 -34.36 6.85
N SER A 29 -26.61 -35.11 7.82
CA SER A 29 -26.65 -34.73 9.24
C SER A 29 -25.69 -33.58 9.58
N ALA A 30 -24.63 -33.41 8.79
CA ALA A 30 -23.66 -32.31 8.95
C ALA A 30 -24.17 -30.97 8.36
N ALA A 31 -25.11 -31.01 7.43
CA ALA A 31 -25.57 -29.82 6.70
C ALA A 31 -26.19 -28.72 7.59
N PRO A 32 -27.01 -29.01 8.61
CA PRO A 32 -27.54 -27.97 9.50
C PRO A 32 -26.45 -27.22 10.27
N ALA A 33 -25.37 -27.90 10.65
CA ALA A 33 -24.27 -27.29 11.39
C ALA A 33 -23.47 -26.35 10.49
N ILE A 34 -23.15 -26.77 9.26
CA ILE A 34 -22.48 -25.93 8.25
C ILE A 34 -23.36 -24.73 7.88
N GLY A 35 -24.67 -24.93 7.72
CA GLY A 35 -25.61 -23.88 7.37
C GLY A 35 -25.85 -22.83 8.46
N ARG A 36 -25.46 -23.09 9.71
CA ARG A 36 -25.57 -22.15 10.84
C ARG A 36 -24.28 -21.38 11.12
N VAL A 37 -23.23 -21.61 10.33
CA VAL A 37 -21.97 -20.85 10.44
C VAL A 37 -22.27 -19.37 10.22
N SER A 38 -22.04 -18.55 11.24
CA SER A 38 -22.23 -17.08 11.13
C SER A 38 -21.27 -16.49 10.10
N VAL A 39 -21.63 -15.40 9.43
CA VAL A 39 -20.75 -14.79 8.42
C VAL A 39 -20.48 -13.33 8.80
N ASP A 40 -19.58 -13.16 9.77
CA ASP A 40 -19.19 -11.87 10.34
C ASP A 40 -17.76 -11.43 9.92
N GLU A 41 -17.03 -12.34 9.28
CA GLU A 41 -15.68 -12.16 8.77
C GLU A 41 -15.45 -13.12 7.59
N ASP A 42 -14.31 -13.00 6.91
CA ASP A 42 -14.00 -13.93 5.81
C ASP A 42 -13.83 -15.36 6.34
N LEU A 43 -14.28 -16.34 5.56
CA LEU A 43 -14.34 -17.74 5.97
C LEU A 43 -13.41 -18.61 5.13
N VAL A 44 -12.67 -19.48 5.81
CA VAL A 44 -12.00 -20.63 5.21
C VAL A 44 -12.65 -21.90 5.76
N ILE A 45 -13.32 -22.66 4.90
CA ILE A 45 -13.89 -23.95 5.27
C ILE A 45 -12.91 -25.05 4.84
N ASP A 46 -12.26 -25.68 5.80
CA ASP A 46 -11.25 -26.71 5.54
C ASP A 46 -11.87 -28.11 5.61
N LEU A 47 -11.96 -28.76 4.46
CA LEU A 47 -12.49 -30.12 4.28
C LEU A 47 -11.37 -31.13 4.00
N THR A 48 -10.11 -30.80 4.27
CA THR A 48 -8.96 -31.65 3.95
C THR A 48 -9.01 -33.02 4.66
N GLU A 49 -9.66 -33.07 5.84
CA GLU A 49 -9.84 -34.29 6.64
C GLU A 49 -11.28 -34.86 6.52
N ALA A 50 -12.08 -34.37 5.59
CA ALA A 50 -13.38 -34.96 5.29
C ALA A 50 -13.19 -36.23 4.44
N THR A 51 -13.76 -37.34 4.87
CA THR A 51 -13.67 -38.64 4.16
C THR A 51 -14.79 -38.83 3.15
N LEU A 52 -15.91 -38.12 3.33
CA LEU A 52 -17.04 -38.08 2.41
C LEU A 52 -17.65 -36.66 2.44
N VAL A 53 -18.04 -36.12 1.28
CA VAL A 53 -18.82 -34.87 1.21
C VAL A 53 -20.04 -35.10 0.34
N SER A 54 -21.22 -35.12 0.95
CA SER A 54 -22.47 -35.36 0.25
C SER A 54 -22.91 -34.15 -0.60
N ALA A 55 -23.77 -34.40 -1.59
CA ALA A 55 -24.36 -33.34 -2.42
C ALA A 55 -25.16 -32.31 -1.60
N VAL A 56 -25.72 -32.72 -0.45
CA VAL A 56 -26.43 -31.80 0.46
C VAL A 56 -25.45 -30.83 1.12
N VAL A 57 -24.25 -31.30 1.49
CA VAL A 57 -23.19 -30.45 2.05
C VAL A 57 -22.66 -29.49 0.98
N VAL A 58 -22.43 -29.96 -0.25
CA VAL A 58 -22.04 -29.08 -1.38
C VAL A 58 -23.06 -27.95 -1.57
N ARG A 59 -24.37 -28.26 -1.64
CA ARG A 59 -25.43 -27.23 -1.74
C ARG A 59 -25.44 -26.28 -0.56
N THR A 60 -25.12 -26.77 0.64
CA THR A 60 -25.07 -25.94 1.85
C THR A 60 -23.89 -24.98 1.83
N LEU A 61 -22.72 -25.43 1.36
CA LEU A 61 -21.55 -24.57 1.18
C LEU A 61 -21.80 -23.47 0.13
N VAL A 62 -22.54 -23.79 -0.95
CA VAL A 62 -22.95 -22.77 -1.93
C VAL A 62 -23.89 -21.74 -1.30
N ARG A 63 -24.89 -22.16 -0.51
CA ARG A 63 -25.75 -21.22 0.23
C ARG A 63 -24.97 -20.35 1.20
N LEU A 64 -23.99 -20.92 1.90
CA LEU A 64 -23.11 -20.19 2.81
C LEU A 64 -22.23 -19.19 2.04
N HIS A 65 -21.77 -19.54 0.84
CA HIS A 65 -21.06 -18.63 -0.05
C HIS A 65 -21.94 -17.46 -0.49
N ASP A 66 -23.18 -17.72 -0.92
CA ASP A 66 -24.13 -16.65 -1.26
C ASP A 66 -24.39 -15.71 -0.07
N ASP A 67 -24.45 -16.27 1.12
CA ASP A 67 -24.64 -15.53 2.36
C ASP A 67 -23.43 -14.67 2.72
N ALA A 68 -22.22 -15.20 2.52
CA ALA A 68 -20.98 -14.45 2.63
C ALA A 68 -20.96 -13.27 1.65
N VAL A 69 -21.26 -13.52 0.37
CA VAL A 69 -21.30 -12.49 -0.67
C VAL A 69 -22.31 -11.39 -0.30
N ARG A 70 -23.51 -11.74 0.17
CA ARG A 70 -24.52 -10.76 0.62
C ARG A 70 -24.04 -9.91 1.78
N ARG A 71 -23.31 -10.49 2.73
CA ARG A 71 -22.73 -9.76 3.88
C ARG A 71 -21.38 -9.10 3.58
N ARG A 72 -20.93 -9.12 2.33
CA ARG A 72 -19.62 -8.58 1.90
C ARG A 72 -18.42 -9.27 2.59
N HIS A 73 -18.57 -10.56 2.86
CA HIS A 73 -17.49 -11.43 3.28
C HIS A 73 -17.21 -12.48 2.21
N ARG A 74 -16.03 -13.08 2.30
CA ARG A 74 -15.52 -14.01 1.30
C ARG A 74 -15.46 -15.39 1.90
N LEU A 75 -15.70 -16.42 1.09
CA LEU A 75 -15.62 -17.81 1.51
C LEU A 75 -14.73 -18.59 0.55
N VAL A 76 -13.71 -19.25 1.11
CA VAL A 76 -12.86 -20.20 0.38
C VAL A 76 -13.02 -21.59 0.98
N VAL A 77 -13.25 -22.59 0.13
CA VAL A 77 -13.28 -24.00 0.55
C VAL A 77 -11.93 -24.64 0.25
N VAL A 78 -11.33 -25.30 1.23
CA VAL A 78 -10.11 -26.09 1.08
C VAL A 78 -10.50 -27.55 0.95
N THR A 79 -10.09 -28.20 -0.14
CA THR A 79 -10.22 -29.64 -0.29
C THR A 79 -9.14 -30.18 -1.21
N ARG A 80 -8.64 -31.39 -0.90
CA ARG A 80 -7.74 -32.15 -1.77
C ARG A 80 -8.50 -33.13 -2.67
N ASP A 81 -9.77 -33.36 -2.39
CA ASP A 81 -10.61 -34.25 -3.17
C ASP A 81 -11.01 -33.56 -4.48
N ARG A 82 -10.59 -34.16 -5.60
CA ARG A 82 -10.82 -33.61 -6.95
C ARG A 82 -12.30 -33.66 -7.33
N PHE A 83 -13.05 -34.65 -6.85
CA PHE A 83 -14.48 -34.77 -7.11
C PHE A 83 -15.26 -33.71 -6.34
N VAL A 84 -14.97 -33.52 -5.06
CA VAL A 84 -15.60 -32.45 -4.24
C VAL A 84 -15.28 -31.07 -4.81
N ALA A 85 -14.00 -30.82 -5.17
CA ALA A 85 -13.60 -29.57 -5.81
C ALA A 85 -14.33 -29.34 -7.14
N TRP A 86 -14.50 -30.39 -7.95
CA TRP A 86 -15.23 -30.32 -9.20
C TRP A 86 -16.71 -30.02 -8.96
N SER A 87 -17.38 -30.73 -8.04
CA SER A 87 -18.80 -30.52 -7.72
C SER A 87 -19.08 -29.11 -7.21
N LEU A 88 -18.22 -28.56 -6.35
CA LEU A 88 -18.35 -27.19 -5.84
C LEU A 88 -18.27 -26.16 -6.98
N ARG A 89 -17.32 -26.32 -7.92
CA ARG A 89 -17.15 -25.42 -9.07
C ARG A 89 -18.28 -25.51 -10.09
N GLN A 90 -18.89 -26.69 -10.24
CA GLN A 90 -20.07 -26.87 -11.08
C GLN A 90 -21.30 -26.24 -10.44
N ALA A 91 -21.44 -26.36 -9.12
CA ALA A 91 -22.57 -25.79 -8.39
C ALA A 91 -22.53 -24.26 -8.33
N ASP A 92 -21.34 -23.67 -8.15
CA ASP A 92 -21.13 -22.23 -8.29
C ASP A 92 -19.71 -21.92 -8.77
N ARG A 93 -19.61 -21.30 -9.95
CA ARG A 93 -18.31 -20.90 -10.53
C ARG A 93 -17.63 -19.77 -9.78
N ARG A 94 -18.35 -19.02 -8.93
CA ARG A 94 -17.82 -17.93 -8.09
C ARG A 94 -17.18 -18.46 -6.80
N LEU A 95 -17.53 -19.68 -6.39
CA LEU A 95 -17.00 -20.29 -5.18
C LEU A 95 -15.51 -20.63 -5.37
N THR A 96 -14.66 -20.01 -4.56
CA THR A 96 -13.22 -20.24 -4.62
C THR A 96 -12.87 -21.54 -3.90
N VAL A 97 -12.18 -22.46 -4.60
CA VAL A 97 -11.73 -23.75 -4.05
C VAL A 97 -10.22 -23.89 -4.11
N ALA A 98 -9.57 -24.00 -2.95
CA ALA A 98 -8.12 -24.13 -2.76
C ALA A 98 -7.71 -25.56 -2.36
N LYS A 99 -6.44 -25.92 -2.59
CA LYS A 99 -5.91 -27.25 -2.26
C LYS A 99 -5.33 -27.32 -0.85
N THR A 100 -4.85 -26.20 -0.33
CA THR A 100 -4.28 -26.06 1.00
C THR A 100 -4.87 -24.83 1.70
N ARG A 101 -4.77 -24.80 3.03
CA ARG A 101 -5.14 -23.63 3.82
C ARG A 101 -4.29 -22.41 3.47
N GLU A 102 -3.01 -22.62 3.20
CA GLU A 102 -2.09 -21.57 2.77
C GLU A 102 -2.53 -20.94 1.43
N ASP A 103 -2.87 -21.78 0.44
CA ASP A 103 -3.42 -21.31 -0.85
C ASP A 103 -4.71 -20.51 -0.67
N ALA A 104 -5.58 -20.93 0.26
CA ALA A 104 -6.83 -20.24 0.53
C ALA A 104 -6.61 -18.83 1.09
N LEU A 105 -5.72 -18.71 2.07
CA LEU A 105 -5.34 -17.44 2.67
C LEU A 105 -4.65 -16.54 1.62
N ALA A 106 -3.74 -17.09 0.82
CA ALA A 106 -3.06 -16.35 -0.24
C ALA A 106 -4.03 -15.77 -1.29
N ARG A 107 -5.13 -16.47 -1.60
CA ARG A 107 -6.16 -15.96 -2.52
C ARG A 107 -7.01 -14.86 -1.91
N LEU A 108 -7.39 -15.00 -0.64
CA LEU A 108 -8.09 -13.92 0.09
C LEU A 108 -7.22 -12.65 0.12
N ASP A 109 -5.91 -12.79 0.28
CA ASP A 109 -4.96 -11.68 0.22
C ASP A 109 -4.85 -11.06 -1.15
N ALA A 110 -4.70 -11.87 -2.20
CA ALA A 110 -4.56 -11.37 -3.56
C ALA A 110 -5.79 -10.58 -3.99
N THR A 111 -7.00 -11.07 -3.66
CA THR A 111 -8.25 -10.35 -3.94
C THR A 111 -8.35 -9.05 -3.12
N ALA A 112 -8.03 -9.09 -1.82
CA ALA A 112 -8.05 -7.87 -0.97
C ALA A 112 -7.07 -6.81 -1.48
N SER A 113 -5.87 -7.25 -1.87
CA SER A 113 -4.83 -6.38 -2.45
C SER A 113 -5.31 -5.79 -3.78
N THR A 114 -5.98 -6.58 -4.61
CA THR A 114 -6.56 -6.12 -5.89
C THR A 114 -7.65 -5.08 -5.67
N GLU A 115 -8.62 -5.37 -4.80
CA GLU A 115 -9.71 -4.44 -4.46
C GLU A 115 -9.17 -3.15 -3.82
N ALA A 116 -8.15 -3.24 -2.97
CA ALA A 116 -7.51 -2.07 -2.39
C ALA A 116 -6.78 -1.21 -3.44
N VAL A 117 -6.09 -1.85 -4.40
CA VAL A 117 -5.45 -1.16 -5.53
C VAL A 117 -6.49 -0.51 -6.43
N GLU A 118 -7.58 -1.21 -6.77
CA GLU A 118 -8.67 -0.68 -7.60
C GLU A 118 -9.41 0.48 -6.92
N GLY A 119 -9.76 0.33 -5.64
CA GLY A 119 -10.36 1.38 -4.84
C GLY A 119 -9.45 2.62 -4.74
N ARG A 120 -8.14 2.42 -4.63
CA ARG A 120 -7.16 3.52 -4.66
C ARG A 120 -7.07 4.19 -6.02
N ARG A 121 -7.01 3.42 -7.11
CA ARG A 121 -7.04 3.95 -8.48
C ARG A 121 -8.32 4.75 -8.71
N ALA A 122 -9.46 4.28 -8.22
CA ALA A 122 -10.72 5.00 -8.28
C ALA A 122 -10.68 6.32 -7.50
N ARG A 123 -10.16 6.32 -6.26
CA ARG A 123 -9.98 7.55 -5.47
C ARG A 123 -9.03 8.55 -6.14
N ASN A 124 -7.92 8.08 -6.69
CA ASN A 124 -6.98 8.95 -7.40
C ASN A 124 -7.60 9.53 -8.68
N ARG A 125 -8.36 8.74 -9.44
CA ARG A 125 -9.12 9.25 -10.59
C ARG A 125 -10.14 10.31 -10.17
N ALA A 126 -10.87 10.08 -9.08
CA ALA A 126 -11.83 11.04 -8.56
C ALA A 126 -11.14 12.37 -8.18
N ARG A 127 -10.04 12.33 -7.43
CA ARG A 127 -9.32 13.55 -7.04
C ARG A 127 -8.65 14.28 -8.20
N ILE A 128 -8.24 13.54 -9.24
CA ILE A 128 -7.78 14.14 -10.50
C ILE A 128 -8.96 14.84 -11.18
N ALA A 129 -10.13 14.19 -11.28
CA ALA A 129 -11.32 14.80 -11.84
C ALA A 129 -11.71 16.08 -11.08
N ASP A 130 -11.68 16.06 -9.74
CA ASP A 130 -11.91 17.26 -8.92
C ASP A 130 -10.94 18.39 -9.28
N ALA A 131 -9.66 18.08 -9.54
CA ALA A 131 -8.68 19.09 -9.95
C ALA A 131 -8.96 19.63 -11.36
N LEU A 132 -9.45 18.79 -12.27
CA LEU A 132 -9.86 19.21 -13.61
C LEU A 132 -11.09 20.14 -13.53
N ASP A 133 -12.06 19.83 -12.68
CA ASP A 133 -13.24 20.67 -12.46
C ASP A 133 -12.83 22.05 -11.92
N VAL A 134 -11.89 22.09 -10.97
CA VAL A 134 -11.31 23.35 -10.48
C VAL A 134 -10.64 24.15 -11.62
N LEU A 135 -9.96 23.48 -12.56
CA LEU A 135 -9.34 24.15 -13.71
C LEU A 135 -10.38 24.65 -14.72
N CYS A 136 -11.43 23.86 -14.98
CA CYS A 136 -12.55 24.27 -15.82
C CYS A 136 -13.20 25.55 -15.27
N GLU A 137 -13.44 25.60 -13.95
CA GLU A 137 -13.97 26.79 -13.30
C GLU A 137 -13.01 27.98 -13.39
N ARG A 138 -11.73 27.79 -13.06
CA ARG A 138 -10.72 28.86 -13.06
C ARG A 138 -10.48 29.49 -14.42
N TYR A 139 -10.58 28.72 -15.50
CA TYR A 139 -10.23 29.13 -16.85
C TYR A 139 -11.41 29.14 -17.82
N HIS A 140 -12.64 28.92 -17.32
CA HIS A 140 -13.86 28.83 -18.12
C HIS A 140 -13.75 27.84 -19.30
N LEU A 141 -13.12 26.69 -19.07
CA LEU A 141 -12.94 25.66 -20.09
C LEU A 141 -14.26 24.92 -20.33
N ALA A 142 -14.49 24.51 -21.59
CA ALA A 142 -15.76 23.90 -21.97
C ALA A 142 -15.88 22.44 -21.50
N THR A 143 -14.75 21.74 -21.37
CA THR A 143 -14.72 20.30 -21.07
C THR A 143 -13.56 19.90 -20.15
N ALA A 144 -13.74 18.79 -19.43
CA ALA A 144 -12.67 18.19 -18.63
C ALA A 144 -11.48 17.71 -19.49
N ASP A 145 -11.71 17.37 -20.77
CA ASP A 145 -10.66 16.97 -21.70
C ASP A 145 -9.72 18.15 -22.01
N GLU A 146 -10.26 19.36 -22.19
CA GLU A 146 -9.45 20.57 -22.37
C GLU A 146 -8.57 20.86 -21.15
N ALA A 147 -9.11 20.67 -19.95
CA ALA A 147 -8.37 20.81 -18.69
C ALA A 147 -7.30 19.72 -18.55
N PHE A 148 -7.63 18.47 -18.91
CA PHE A 148 -6.70 17.35 -18.85
C PHE A 148 -5.52 17.56 -19.80
N GLU A 149 -5.76 18.07 -21.00
CA GLU A 149 -4.69 18.38 -21.97
C GLU A 149 -3.73 19.45 -21.44
N LEU A 150 -4.24 20.49 -20.75
CA LEU A 150 -3.40 21.49 -20.10
C LEU A 150 -2.51 20.87 -19.01
N VAL A 151 -3.08 20.01 -18.17
CA VAL A 151 -2.33 19.29 -17.12
C VAL A 151 -1.30 18.33 -17.75
N ARG A 152 -1.67 17.64 -18.82
CA ARG A 152 -0.81 16.70 -19.55
C ARG A 152 0.38 17.42 -20.19
N GLU A 153 0.17 18.56 -20.83
CA GLU A 153 1.22 19.39 -21.44
C GLU A 153 2.20 19.92 -20.38
N ALA A 154 1.69 20.44 -19.27
CA ALA A 154 2.51 20.91 -18.14
C ALA A 154 3.31 19.77 -17.49
N SER A 155 2.67 18.62 -17.28
CA SER A 155 3.27 17.38 -16.76
C SER A 155 4.47 16.94 -17.59
N GLN A 156 4.29 16.86 -18.92
CA GLN A 156 5.34 16.44 -19.84
C GLN A 156 6.48 17.46 -19.93
N SER A 157 6.16 18.75 -20.01
CA SER A 157 7.17 19.82 -20.16
C SER A 157 8.10 19.95 -18.96
N HIS A 158 7.61 19.62 -17.75
CA HIS A 158 8.36 19.79 -16.50
C HIS A 158 8.74 18.45 -15.84
N ASN A 159 8.39 17.32 -16.46
CA ASN A 159 8.64 15.98 -15.93
C ASN A 159 8.07 15.77 -14.51
N VAL A 160 6.83 16.24 -14.30
CA VAL A 160 6.08 16.14 -13.03
C VAL A 160 4.86 15.25 -13.27
N THR A 161 4.50 14.40 -12.31
CA THR A 161 3.34 13.52 -12.50
C THR A 161 2.01 14.31 -12.47
N ILE A 162 1.02 13.84 -13.23
CA ILE A 162 -0.35 14.39 -13.22
C ILE A 162 -0.92 14.42 -11.79
N ARG A 163 -0.65 13.41 -10.96
CA ARG A 163 -1.10 13.36 -9.56
C ARG A 163 -0.49 14.49 -8.73
N THR A 164 0.80 14.77 -8.93
CA THR A 164 1.50 15.87 -8.27
C THR A 164 0.93 17.22 -8.71
N LEU A 165 0.66 17.41 -10.00
CA LEU A 165 0.02 18.64 -10.50
C LEU A 165 -1.41 18.81 -9.98
N ALA A 166 -2.23 17.75 -10.00
CA ALA A 166 -3.58 17.77 -9.45
C ALA A 166 -3.58 18.13 -7.95
N ALA A 167 -2.66 17.53 -7.17
CA ALA A 167 -2.48 17.90 -5.77
C ALA A 167 -2.06 19.37 -5.60
N ALA A 168 -1.19 19.88 -6.47
CA ALA A 168 -0.75 21.27 -6.43
C ALA A 168 -1.88 22.25 -6.82
N VAL A 169 -2.74 21.91 -7.79
CA VAL A 169 -3.93 22.71 -8.14
C VAL A 169 -4.86 22.87 -6.94
N HIS A 170 -5.06 21.80 -6.17
CA HIS A 170 -5.86 21.82 -4.94
C HIS A 170 -5.20 22.62 -3.82
N ALA A 171 -3.87 22.52 -3.67
CA ALA A 171 -3.14 23.13 -2.57
C ALA A 171 -2.89 24.65 -2.75
N VAL A 172 -2.93 25.14 -3.98
CA VAL A 172 -2.51 26.52 -4.31
C VAL A 172 -3.72 27.36 -4.74
N PRO A 173 -3.85 28.61 -4.24
CA PRO A 173 -4.89 29.54 -4.69
C PRO A 173 -4.86 29.79 -6.20
N ALA A 174 -6.01 30.20 -6.74
CA ALA A 174 -6.13 30.61 -8.13
C ALA A 174 -5.21 31.83 -8.43
N PRO A 175 -4.63 31.91 -9.65
CA PRO A 175 -3.84 33.06 -10.08
C PRO A 175 -4.73 34.32 -10.15
N THR A 176 -4.22 35.46 -9.69
CA THR A 176 -4.96 36.74 -9.67
C THR A 176 -4.54 37.71 -10.78
N GLY A 177 -3.65 37.30 -11.68
CA GLY A 177 -3.08 38.18 -12.71
C GLY A 177 -2.37 37.38 -13.80
N PRO A 178 -1.51 38.02 -14.62
CA PRO A 178 -0.88 37.40 -15.78
C PRO A 178 0.17 36.32 -15.46
N GLY A 179 0.56 36.21 -14.18
CA GLY A 179 1.42 35.14 -13.68
C GLY A 179 0.82 34.56 -12.42
N TRP A 180 1.07 33.27 -12.18
CA TRP A 180 0.51 32.58 -11.02
C TRP A 180 1.18 32.98 -9.71
N PHE A 181 2.50 33.16 -9.70
CA PHE A 181 3.25 33.49 -8.48
C PHE A 181 4.11 34.76 -8.66
N PRO A 182 3.49 35.95 -8.62
CA PRO A 182 4.21 37.21 -8.75
C PRO A 182 5.36 37.31 -7.73
N GLY A 183 6.57 37.65 -8.20
CA GLY A 183 7.74 37.81 -7.35
C GLY A 183 8.35 36.51 -6.82
N ARG A 184 7.89 35.33 -7.27
CA ARG A 184 8.51 34.06 -6.88
C ARG A 184 9.96 33.99 -7.37
N ALA A 185 10.89 33.80 -6.44
CA ALA A 185 12.29 33.53 -6.77
C ALA A 185 12.45 32.10 -7.30
N ARG A 186 12.88 31.94 -8.56
CA ARG A 186 13.30 30.65 -9.10
C ARG A 186 14.69 30.32 -8.59
N ARG A 187 14.80 29.34 -7.70
CA ARG A 187 16.07 28.95 -7.09
C ARG A 187 16.79 27.92 -7.94
N VAL A 188 18.11 27.96 -7.95
CA VAL A 188 18.93 26.89 -8.51
C VAL A 188 18.79 25.64 -7.64
N ALA A 189 18.84 24.46 -8.27
CA ALA A 189 18.82 23.20 -7.54
C ALA A 189 19.93 23.17 -6.48
N PRO A 190 19.61 22.84 -5.21
CA PRO A 190 20.63 22.73 -4.19
C PRO A 190 21.61 21.61 -4.57
N PRO A 191 22.92 21.79 -4.30
CA PRO A 191 23.88 20.71 -4.45
C PRO A 191 23.46 19.53 -3.57
N THR A 192 23.62 18.32 -4.10
CA THR A 192 23.32 17.07 -3.37
C THR A 192 24.50 16.11 -3.47
N ALA A 193 24.83 15.48 -2.34
CA ALA A 193 25.86 14.45 -2.28
C ALA A 193 25.37 13.09 -2.80
N LEU A 194 24.06 12.92 -2.96
CA LEU A 194 23.42 11.64 -3.30
C LEU A 194 23.68 11.21 -4.76
N ARG A 195 24.09 12.12 -5.64
CA ARG A 195 24.40 11.86 -7.07
C ARG A 195 23.31 11.00 -7.76
N PRO A 196 22.05 11.45 -7.81
CA PRO A 196 20.98 10.69 -8.43
C PRO A 196 21.18 10.52 -9.94
N ALA A 197 20.68 9.42 -10.50
CA ALA A 197 20.76 9.11 -11.93
C ALA A 197 19.96 10.07 -12.83
N GLY A 198 19.11 10.91 -12.23
CA GLY A 198 18.31 11.92 -12.92
C GLY A 198 17.83 12.99 -11.94
N ARG A 199 17.24 14.06 -12.49
CA ARG A 199 16.69 15.19 -11.70
C ARG A 199 15.22 14.98 -11.36
N THR A 200 14.86 13.81 -10.84
CA THR A 200 13.48 13.48 -10.45
C THR A 200 13.42 13.04 -8.99
N PRO A 201 12.29 13.25 -8.28
CA PRO A 201 12.12 12.76 -6.91
C PRO A 201 12.39 11.25 -6.75
N PRO A 202 11.88 10.34 -7.62
CA PRO A 202 12.18 8.92 -7.49
C PRO A 202 13.68 8.60 -7.64
N ALA A 203 14.38 9.25 -8.57
CA ALA A 203 15.81 9.04 -8.76
C ALA A 203 16.62 9.49 -7.53
N LEU A 204 16.22 10.61 -6.91
CA LEU A 204 16.80 11.08 -5.66
C LEU A 204 16.55 10.12 -4.49
N LEU A 205 15.32 9.63 -4.34
CA LEU A 205 14.96 8.71 -3.26
C LEU A 205 15.71 7.38 -3.39
N THR A 206 15.86 6.84 -4.61
CA THR A 206 16.71 5.68 -4.88
C THR A 206 18.17 5.92 -4.50
N ALA A 207 18.69 7.12 -4.77
CA ALA A 207 20.05 7.49 -4.40
C ALA A 207 20.22 7.62 -2.87
N ALA A 208 19.24 8.18 -2.17
CA ALA A 208 19.19 8.24 -0.71
C ALA A 208 19.16 6.84 -0.09
N LEU A 209 18.36 5.93 -0.63
CA LEU A 209 18.32 4.53 -0.23
C LEU A 209 19.69 3.87 -0.41
N THR A 210 20.31 4.04 -1.58
CA THR A 210 21.63 3.47 -1.89
C THR A 210 22.73 4.02 -0.97
N ALA A 211 22.70 5.32 -0.66
CA ALA A 211 23.63 5.91 0.30
C ALA A 211 23.44 5.31 1.70
N SER A 212 22.19 5.09 2.11
CA SER A 212 21.87 4.59 3.46
C SER A 212 22.22 3.12 3.65
N LEU A 213 22.07 2.29 2.61
CA LEU A 213 22.58 0.92 2.61
C LEU A 213 24.10 0.90 2.85
N ARG A 214 24.86 1.81 2.21
CA ARG A 214 26.32 1.91 2.41
C ARG A 214 26.70 2.40 3.81
N VAL A 215 25.93 3.34 4.37
CA VAL A 215 26.17 3.89 5.73
C VAL A 215 25.88 2.84 6.80
N THR A 216 24.78 2.10 6.66
CA THR A 216 24.28 1.22 7.72
C THR A 216 24.71 -0.24 7.57
N GLY A 217 25.20 -0.64 6.39
CA GLY A 217 25.45 -2.05 6.07
C GLY A 217 24.18 -2.92 6.03
N ALA A 218 23.00 -2.31 6.05
CA ALA A 218 21.74 -3.03 6.12
C ALA A 218 21.56 -3.97 4.90
N PRO A 219 21.12 -5.22 5.11
CA PRO A 219 20.84 -6.15 4.01
C PRO A 219 19.61 -5.74 3.19
N HIS A 220 18.71 -4.94 3.78
CA HIS A 220 17.44 -4.56 3.17
C HIS A 220 17.12 -3.09 3.43
N ALA A 221 16.45 -2.45 2.47
CA ALA A 221 15.95 -1.09 2.64
C ALA A 221 14.73 -0.84 1.79
N ALA A 222 13.91 0.14 2.20
CA ALA A 222 12.80 0.69 1.44
C ALA A 222 12.81 2.21 1.55
N VAL A 223 12.38 2.89 0.50
CA VAL A 223 12.16 4.33 0.52
C VAL A 223 10.78 4.62 -0.04
N HIS A 224 10.05 5.43 0.71
CA HIS A 224 8.68 5.81 0.40
C HIS A 224 8.61 7.32 0.15
N SER A 225 7.83 7.73 -0.84
CA SER A 225 7.37 9.10 -1.02
C SER A 225 6.03 9.32 -0.31
N ILE A 226 5.61 10.58 -0.18
CA ILE A 226 4.24 10.90 0.23
C ILE A 226 3.32 10.81 -0.99
N GLU A 227 2.22 10.08 -0.87
CA GLU A 227 1.22 10.01 -1.94
C GLU A 227 0.50 11.38 -2.06
N PRO A 228 0.64 12.11 -3.19
CA PRO A 228 0.23 13.52 -3.27
C PRO A 228 -1.27 13.76 -3.10
N LEU A 229 -2.12 12.82 -3.52
CA LEU A 229 -3.57 12.99 -3.50
C LEU A 229 -4.24 12.31 -2.31
N ALA A 230 -3.70 11.19 -1.83
CA ALA A 230 -4.31 10.39 -0.77
C ALA A 230 -3.69 10.59 0.61
N GLY A 231 -2.49 11.17 0.69
CA GLY A 231 -1.67 11.07 1.88
C GLY A 231 -1.16 9.64 2.10
N GLY A 232 -0.48 9.41 3.22
CA GLY A 232 0.22 8.15 3.46
C GLY A 232 1.51 8.05 2.65
N LEU A 233 2.02 6.83 2.52
CA LEU A 233 3.29 6.50 1.90
C LEU A 233 3.06 5.69 0.62
N ALA A 234 3.89 5.94 -0.40
CA ALA A 234 3.98 5.14 -1.61
C ALA A 234 5.42 4.64 -1.78
N LEU A 235 5.61 3.33 -2.01
CA LEU A 235 6.93 2.73 -2.18
C LEU A 235 7.52 3.17 -3.51
N GLU A 236 8.67 3.83 -3.46
CA GLU A 236 9.39 4.28 -4.66
C GLU A 236 10.47 3.29 -5.05
N HIS A 237 11.21 2.79 -4.06
CA HIS A 237 12.28 1.83 -4.30
C HIS A 237 12.53 0.95 -3.08
N HIS A 238 13.04 -0.25 -3.32
CA HIS A 238 13.44 -1.17 -2.28
C HIS A 238 14.65 -2.01 -2.69
N HIS A 239 15.35 -2.54 -1.71
CA HIS A 239 16.47 -3.46 -1.86
C HIS A 239 16.28 -4.67 -0.94
N GLY A 240 16.45 -5.87 -1.48
CA GLY A 240 16.42 -7.14 -0.71
C GLY A 240 15.06 -7.56 -0.15
N LEU A 241 13.99 -6.78 -0.40
CA LEU A 241 12.65 -7.06 0.13
C LEU A 241 11.81 -7.87 -0.88
N GLY A 242 11.17 -8.94 -0.40
CA GLY A 242 10.43 -9.89 -1.23
C GLY A 242 9.02 -9.43 -1.64
N PRO A 243 8.34 -10.18 -2.55
CA PRO A 243 7.04 -9.78 -3.11
C PRO A 243 5.96 -9.48 -2.07
N ARG A 244 5.90 -10.28 -0.98
CA ARG A 244 4.91 -10.05 0.08
C ARG A 244 5.10 -8.71 0.80
N TYR A 245 6.35 -8.28 0.98
CA TYR A 245 6.63 -6.94 1.50
C TYR A 245 6.16 -5.89 0.50
N VAL A 246 6.52 -6.02 -0.77
CA VAL A 246 6.13 -5.08 -1.81
C VAL A 246 4.61 -4.94 -1.86
N ASP A 247 3.86 -6.03 -1.89
CA ASP A 247 2.38 -6.00 -1.96
C ASP A 247 1.75 -5.17 -0.83
N LEU A 248 2.21 -5.38 0.41
CA LEU A 248 1.65 -4.69 1.58
C LEU A 248 2.23 -3.28 1.77
N PHE A 249 3.47 -3.05 1.35
CA PHE A 249 4.18 -1.79 1.59
C PHE A 249 4.20 -0.85 0.39
N THR A 250 3.65 -1.25 -0.76
CA THR A 250 3.53 -0.39 -1.95
C THR A 250 2.78 0.88 -1.61
N HIS A 251 1.75 0.79 -0.77
CA HIS A 251 1.09 1.96 -0.22
C HIS A 251 0.61 1.74 1.20
N LEU A 252 0.91 2.67 2.11
CA LEU A 252 0.64 2.52 3.54
C LEU A 252 0.15 3.82 4.15
N ASP A 253 -0.92 3.75 4.94
CA ASP A 253 -1.44 4.91 5.68
C ASP A 253 -1.15 4.79 7.20
N SER A 254 -0.99 3.56 7.70
CA SER A 254 -0.71 3.28 9.11
C SER A 254 -0.11 1.88 9.33
N GLY A 255 0.17 1.55 10.60
CA GLY A 255 0.45 0.18 11.03
C GLY A 255 1.86 -0.34 10.75
N ALA A 256 2.83 0.55 10.56
CA ALA A 256 4.24 0.21 10.38
C ALA A 256 5.16 1.32 10.92
N ALA A 257 6.43 0.99 11.18
CA ALA A 257 7.42 1.96 11.66
C ALA A 257 7.58 3.17 10.73
N CYS A 258 7.52 2.97 9.41
CA CYS A 258 7.63 4.05 8.44
C CYS A 258 6.46 5.03 8.49
N THR A 259 5.22 4.55 8.63
CA THR A 259 4.06 5.44 8.78
C THR A 259 4.08 6.15 10.13
N GLN A 260 4.56 5.50 11.19
CA GLN A 260 4.78 6.17 12.47
C GLN A 260 5.84 7.29 12.37
N ALA A 261 6.95 7.05 11.67
CA ALA A 261 7.99 8.05 11.42
C ALA A 261 7.46 9.23 10.58
N GLN A 262 6.61 8.95 9.58
CA GLN A 262 5.91 9.99 8.82
C GLN A 262 5.06 10.89 9.72
N HIS A 263 4.21 10.28 10.55
CA HIS A 263 3.27 11.01 11.41
C HIS A 263 3.96 11.79 12.52
N ARG A 264 4.98 11.20 13.16
CA ARG A 264 5.76 11.83 14.23
C ARG A 264 6.77 12.85 13.71
N ARG A 265 7.19 12.73 12.44
CA ARG A 265 8.30 13.50 11.85
C ARG A 265 9.60 13.32 12.64
N GLU A 266 9.75 12.15 13.23
CA GLU A 266 10.90 11.74 14.02
C GLU A 266 11.32 10.34 13.61
N ARG A 267 12.60 10.04 13.81
CA ARG A 267 13.12 8.69 13.60
C ARG A 267 12.42 7.69 14.51
N VAL A 268 12.08 6.54 13.96
CA VAL A 268 11.57 5.38 14.70
C VAL A 268 12.56 4.25 14.56
N VAL A 269 13.06 3.75 15.69
CA VAL A 269 13.90 2.54 15.75
C VAL A 269 13.08 1.41 16.36
N VAL A 270 13.10 0.26 15.70
CA VAL A 270 12.45 -0.97 16.16
C VAL A 270 13.53 -2.02 16.43
N PRO A 271 13.89 -2.24 17.71
CA PRO A 271 14.87 -3.25 18.10
C PRO A 271 14.48 -4.68 17.71
N ASP A 272 13.19 -5.01 17.81
CA ASP A 272 12.67 -6.32 17.44
C ASP A 272 11.28 -6.18 16.80
N VAL A 273 11.19 -6.55 15.52
CA VAL A 273 9.96 -6.54 14.73
C VAL A 273 8.94 -7.53 15.28
N ALA A 274 9.38 -8.68 15.82
CA ALA A 274 8.50 -9.74 16.26
C ALA A 274 7.62 -9.31 17.44
N SER A 275 8.17 -8.51 18.37
CA SER A 275 7.50 -8.02 19.56
C SER A 275 6.95 -6.60 19.45
N SER A 276 7.39 -5.82 18.45
CA SER A 276 7.02 -4.41 18.36
C SER A 276 5.52 -4.19 18.11
N PRO A 277 4.86 -3.31 18.89
CA PRO A 277 3.43 -3.00 18.72
C PRO A 277 3.15 -2.08 17.53
N VAL A 278 4.18 -1.50 16.89
CA VAL A 278 3.98 -0.58 15.76
C VAL A 278 3.43 -1.27 14.53
N TYR A 279 3.66 -2.58 14.40
CA TYR A 279 3.24 -3.36 13.25
C TYR A 279 1.87 -4.01 13.48
N THR A 280 1.00 -3.90 12.48
CA THR A 280 -0.14 -4.82 12.35
C THR A 280 0.37 -6.25 12.17
N ALA A 281 -0.50 -7.25 12.38
CA ALA A 281 -0.13 -8.65 12.19
C ALA A 281 0.43 -8.92 10.78
N GLU A 282 -0.20 -8.35 9.74
CA GLU A 282 0.19 -8.55 8.35
C GLU A 282 1.51 -7.86 7.99
N HIS A 283 1.71 -6.62 8.44
CA HIS A 283 2.97 -5.91 8.21
C HIS A 283 4.13 -6.58 8.94
N ARG A 284 3.91 -7.03 10.19
CA ARG A 284 4.90 -7.80 10.95
C ARG A 284 5.30 -9.06 10.21
N GLU A 285 4.32 -9.84 9.78
CA GLU A 285 4.53 -11.08 9.03
C GLU A 285 5.34 -10.84 7.75
N ALA A 286 5.01 -9.81 6.97
CA ALA A 286 5.72 -9.49 5.74
C ALA A 286 7.17 -9.03 5.98
N VAL A 287 7.42 -8.22 7.01
CA VAL A 287 8.77 -7.80 7.39
C VAL A 287 9.59 -9.02 7.85
N LEU A 288 9.04 -9.86 8.74
CA LEU A 288 9.74 -11.04 9.24
C LEU A 288 10.03 -12.07 8.14
N ARG A 289 9.11 -12.25 7.18
CA ARG A 289 9.31 -13.12 6.01
C ARG A 289 10.39 -12.61 5.07
N ALA A 290 10.63 -11.29 5.05
CA ALA A 290 11.71 -10.70 4.27
C ALA A 290 13.09 -10.86 4.95
N GLY A 291 13.18 -11.55 6.09
CA GLY A 291 14.45 -11.74 6.84
C GLY A 291 14.70 -10.69 7.92
N ALA A 292 14.05 -9.53 7.81
CA ALA A 292 14.21 -8.43 8.75
C ALA A 292 13.71 -8.76 10.18
N ARG A 293 14.58 -8.57 11.17
CA ARG A 293 14.28 -8.67 12.60
C ARG A 293 14.33 -7.33 13.32
N ALA A 294 15.04 -6.35 12.78
CA ALA A 294 15.05 -5.00 13.31
C ALA A 294 14.91 -3.99 12.16
N ALA A 295 14.44 -2.79 12.48
CA ALA A 295 14.23 -1.76 11.48
C ALA A 295 14.49 -0.37 12.04
N GLN A 296 14.91 0.53 11.16
CA GLN A 296 15.07 1.95 11.46
C GLN A 296 14.40 2.74 10.34
N SER A 297 13.45 3.60 10.70
CA SER A 297 12.73 4.49 9.77
C SER A 297 13.07 5.95 10.07
N THR A 298 13.73 6.64 9.14
CA THR A 298 14.08 8.08 9.24
C THR A 298 13.20 8.86 8.27
N PRO A 299 12.43 9.85 8.74
CA PRO A 299 11.66 10.71 7.85
C PRO A 299 12.59 11.65 7.07
N ILE A 300 12.26 11.85 5.81
CA ILE A 300 12.93 12.81 4.93
C ILE A 300 12.19 14.14 5.10
N LEU A 301 12.76 15.05 5.89
CA LEU A 301 12.13 16.33 6.22
C LEU A 301 12.63 17.45 5.31
N THR A 302 11.71 18.27 4.81
CA THR A 302 12.08 19.56 4.20
C THR A 302 12.67 20.50 5.26
N PRO A 303 13.39 21.57 4.87
CA PRO A 303 13.83 22.60 5.81
C PRO A 303 12.69 23.23 6.63
N GLY A 304 11.45 23.19 6.12
CA GLY A 304 10.25 23.63 6.82
C GLY A 304 9.62 22.58 7.75
N GLY A 305 10.26 21.43 7.96
CA GLY A 305 9.76 20.36 8.83
C GLY A 305 8.57 19.58 8.27
N VAL A 306 8.31 19.66 6.96
CA VAL A 306 7.30 18.84 6.28
C VAL A 306 7.94 17.51 5.88
N CYS A 307 7.27 16.40 6.17
CA CYS A 307 7.73 15.09 5.72
C CYS A 307 7.49 14.94 4.22
N ALA A 308 8.57 14.70 3.46
CA ALA A 308 8.55 14.49 2.01
C ALA A 308 8.73 13.01 1.61
N GLY A 309 8.98 12.14 2.57
CA GLY A 309 9.15 10.71 2.38
C GLY A 309 9.71 10.05 3.64
N VAL A 310 9.90 8.74 3.60
CA VAL A 310 10.51 7.98 4.70
C VAL A 310 11.49 6.97 4.13
N LEU A 311 12.69 6.98 4.67
CA LEU A 311 13.70 5.97 4.40
C LEU A 311 13.66 4.93 5.52
N THR A 312 13.64 3.65 5.19
CA THR A 312 13.71 2.56 6.16
C THR A 312 14.83 1.59 5.81
N THR A 313 15.73 1.33 6.76
CA THR A 313 16.70 0.23 6.71
C THR A 313 16.20 -0.91 7.58
N HIS A 314 16.40 -2.15 7.13
CA HIS A 314 16.05 -3.35 7.90
C HIS A 314 17.25 -4.27 8.05
N HIS A 315 17.33 -4.93 9.20
CA HIS A 315 18.48 -5.70 9.65
C HIS A 315 18.04 -7.11 10.06
N ASP A 316 18.87 -8.11 9.75
CA ASP A 316 18.58 -9.52 10.02
C ASP A 316 18.64 -9.87 11.51
N HIS A 317 19.42 -9.10 12.29
CA HIS A 317 19.49 -9.25 13.75
C HIS A 317 19.36 -7.90 14.47
N PRO A 318 18.75 -7.87 15.67
CA PRO A 318 18.69 -6.67 16.51
C PRO A 318 20.04 -6.03 16.83
N ALA A 319 21.09 -6.84 16.95
CA ALA A 319 22.44 -6.38 17.24
C ALA A 319 23.10 -5.61 16.08
N ASP A 320 22.56 -5.76 14.86
CA ASP A 320 23.08 -5.11 13.65
C ASP A 320 22.47 -3.72 13.41
N LEU A 321 21.61 -3.25 14.32
CA LEU A 321 21.06 -1.89 14.23
C LEU A 321 22.19 -0.84 14.23
N PRO A 322 22.07 0.22 13.43
CA PRO A 322 23.08 1.27 13.34
C PRO A 322 23.28 1.94 14.70
N GLY A 323 24.54 2.20 15.05
CA GLY A 323 24.91 3.01 16.19
C GLY A 323 24.63 4.49 15.96
N VAL A 324 24.92 5.32 16.96
CA VAL A 324 24.71 6.77 16.88
C VAL A 324 25.43 7.41 15.68
N PRO A 325 26.71 7.10 15.37
CA PRO A 325 27.39 7.71 14.22
C PRO A 325 26.74 7.35 12.87
N GLU A 326 26.37 6.10 12.66
CA GLU A 326 25.70 5.67 11.42
C GLU A 326 24.31 6.31 11.31
N LEU A 327 23.59 6.41 12.43
CA LEU A 327 22.30 7.09 12.51
C LEU A 327 22.42 8.58 12.15
N GLU A 328 23.42 9.30 12.65
CA GLU A 328 23.67 10.70 12.29
C GLU A 328 23.97 10.86 10.78
N LEU A 329 24.71 9.92 10.19
CA LEU A 329 24.97 9.91 8.75
C LEU A 329 23.68 9.67 7.94
N VAL A 330 22.79 8.80 8.41
CA VAL A 330 21.46 8.62 7.79
C VAL A 330 20.63 9.90 7.90
N ASP A 331 20.71 10.63 9.02
CA ASP A 331 20.04 11.94 9.14
C ASP A 331 20.56 12.95 8.11
N LEU A 332 21.88 12.98 7.88
CA LEU A 332 22.47 13.83 6.85
C LEU A 332 22.01 13.46 5.44
N VAL A 333 21.89 12.15 5.14
CA VAL A 333 21.34 11.66 3.86
C VAL A 333 19.89 12.13 3.68
N CYS A 334 19.05 11.93 4.70
CA CYS A 334 17.65 12.35 4.67
C CYS A 334 17.49 13.88 4.60
N ALA A 335 18.34 14.64 5.30
CA ALA A 335 18.34 16.09 5.23
C ALA A 335 18.76 16.61 3.84
N ASP A 336 19.72 15.96 3.19
CA ASP A 336 20.12 16.31 1.82
C ASP A 336 19.00 16.04 0.81
N ALA A 337 18.37 14.87 0.90
CA ALA A 337 17.21 14.55 0.08
C ALA A 337 16.06 15.54 0.33
N GLY A 338 15.78 15.88 1.59
CA GLY A 338 14.72 16.80 1.98
C GLY A 338 14.88 18.21 1.43
N ARG A 339 16.11 18.75 1.43
CA ARG A 339 16.42 20.05 0.78
C ARG A 339 16.14 20.02 -0.71
N TRP A 340 16.54 18.96 -1.39
CA TRP A 340 16.33 18.84 -2.84
C TRP A 340 14.84 18.65 -3.18
N LEU A 341 14.11 17.85 -2.41
CA LEU A 341 12.67 17.66 -2.61
C LEU A 341 11.86 18.93 -2.35
N ASP A 342 12.26 19.74 -1.36
CA ASP A 342 11.69 21.07 -1.12
C ASP A 342 11.95 22.02 -2.31
N TRP A 343 13.16 22.02 -2.86
CA TRP A 343 13.45 22.78 -4.07
C TRP A 343 12.59 22.34 -5.26
N HIS A 344 12.47 21.02 -5.48
CA HIS A 344 11.69 20.46 -6.58
C HIS A 344 10.21 20.86 -6.46
N SER A 345 9.61 20.76 -5.27
CA SER A 345 8.21 21.12 -5.06
C SER A 345 7.96 22.62 -5.18
N ARG A 346 8.90 23.48 -4.74
CA ARG A 346 8.76 24.95 -4.79
C ARG A 346 9.21 25.58 -6.10
N THR A 347 9.91 24.84 -6.95
CA THR A 347 10.44 25.35 -8.22
C THR A 347 9.79 24.62 -9.38
N ILE A 348 10.10 23.34 -9.57
CA ILE A 348 9.68 22.58 -10.75
C ILE A 348 8.16 22.40 -10.81
N VAL A 349 7.51 22.06 -9.70
CA VAL A 349 6.05 21.90 -9.67
C VAL A 349 5.34 23.24 -9.88
N LEU A 350 5.89 24.34 -9.32
CA LEU A 350 5.29 25.66 -9.49
C LEU A 350 5.59 26.28 -10.88
N ASP A 351 6.72 25.94 -11.51
CA ASP A 351 7.00 26.26 -12.91
C ASP A 351 6.00 25.54 -13.82
N ALA A 352 5.68 24.27 -13.52
CA ALA A 352 4.65 23.52 -14.24
C ALA A 352 3.25 24.15 -14.12
N LEU A 353 2.89 24.65 -12.93
CA LEU A 353 1.65 25.41 -12.76
C LEU A 353 1.68 26.72 -13.55
N GLU A 354 2.77 27.49 -13.53
CA GLU A 354 2.88 28.72 -14.33
C GLU A 354 2.77 28.46 -15.83
N HIS A 355 3.37 27.37 -16.32
CA HIS A 355 3.21 26.94 -17.69
C HIS A 355 1.76 26.59 -18.01
N LEU A 356 1.09 25.84 -17.13
CA LEU A 356 -0.34 25.54 -17.27
C LEU A 356 -1.17 26.82 -17.39
N HIS A 357 -0.93 27.80 -16.51
CA HIS A 357 -1.63 29.08 -16.54
C HIS A 357 -1.40 29.85 -17.83
N ALA A 358 -0.13 30.00 -18.24
CA ALA A 358 0.22 30.70 -19.46
C ALA A 358 -0.44 30.05 -20.70
N ARG A 359 -0.50 28.73 -20.75
CA ARG A 359 -1.19 28.01 -21.83
C ARG A 359 -2.69 28.23 -21.80
N ALA A 360 -3.31 28.18 -20.61
CA ALA A 360 -4.74 28.40 -20.44
C ALA A 360 -5.18 29.83 -20.83
N THR A 361 -4.40 30.85 -20.49
CA THR A 361 -4.71 32.26 -20.81
C THR A 361 -4.30 32.70 -22.21
N SER A 362 -3.52 31.87 -22.93
CA SER A 362 -3.13 32.11 -24.32
C SER A 362 -4.08 31.51 -25.35
N ARG A 363 -5.06 30.73 -24.90
CA ARG A 363 -6.20 30.25 -25.70
C ARG A 363 -7.25 31.36 -25.76
#